data_AF-A0A2M7LKK3-F1
#
_entry.id   AF-A0A2M7LKK3-F1
#
_cell.length_a   1.000
_cell.length_b   1.000
_cell.length_c   1.000
_cell.angle_alpha   90.00
_cell.angle_beta   90.00
_cell.angle_gamma   90.00
#
_symmetry.space_group_name_H-M   'P 1'
#
loop_
_entity.id
_entity.type
_entity.pdbx_description
1 polymer ?
#
loop_
_entity_poly.entity_id
_entity_poly.type
_entity_poly.pdbx_seq_one_letter_code
_entity_poly.pdbx_strand_id
1 'polypeptide(L)'
;IQSIDDIKKALNNNKYSVIKTYGGFIPSSDSKELYVVPAGSTLQVYFSDYLQNGAFEMEIENTFPHFISRLLAYEEFGWVLVKKTDSSSQLYGKCGSVVFNNNGIHTIMGTPFPSLSSEEIKKTVSSFTYYSSFPNNGDIVLFGNTTKQNKVYSFEKHRGTHGGFYGPMTHPFIMSRNPLLVGDSMSSLFDTIAILV
;
A
#
# COMPACT_ATOMS: atom_id res chain seq x y z
N ILE A 1 2.15 11.06 13.32
CA ILE A 1 3.07 10.26 12.47
C ILE A 1 3.29 11.14 11.26
N GLN A 2 4.55 11.39 10.91
CA GLN A 2 4.96 12.32 9.86
C GLN A 2 4.11 12.20 8.57
N SER A 3 3.78 10.97 8.18
CA SER A 3 2.92 10.67 7.03
C SER A 3 1.54 11.37 6.97
N ILE A 4 0.91 11.68 8.11
CA ILE A 4 -0.38 12.40 8.12
C ILE A 4 -0.20 13.88 7.78
N ASP A 5 0.85 14.49 8.32
CA ASP A 5 1.16 15.90 8.04
C ASP A 5 1.63 16.05 6.58
N ASP A 6 2.31 15.03 6.05
CA ASP A 6 2.75 15.02 4.66
C ASP A 6 1.58 14.80 3.69
N ILE A 7 0.59 13.95 4.04
CA ILE A 7 -0.69 13.90 3.30
C ILE A 7 -1.41 15.26 3.33
N LYS A 8 -1.51 15.90 4.51
CA LYS A 8 -2.13 17.24 4.64
C LYS A 8 -1.45 18.26 3.73
N LYS A 9 -0.12 18.32 3.75
CA LYS A 9 0.67 19.21 2.89
C LYS A 9 0.49 18.85 1.41
N ALA A 10 0.49 17.56 1.07
CA ALA A 10 0.32 17.09 -0.30
C ALA A 10 -1.07 17.42 -0.86
N LEU A 11 -2.12 17.40 -0.04
CA LEU A 11 -3.45 17.87 -0.47
C LEU A 11 -3.43 19.34 -0.90
N ASN A 12 -2.56 20.16 -0.28
CA ASN A 12 -2.43 21.60 -0.53
C ASN A 12 -3.81 22.31 -0.50
N ASN A 13 -4.70 21.86 0.39
CA ASN A 13 -6.09 22.26 0.41
C ASN A 13 -6.63 22.25 1.84
N ASN A 14 -7.19 23.39 2.27
CA ASN A 14 -7.76 23.56 3.61
C ASN A 14 -9.21 23.07 3.74
N LYS A 15 -9.81 22.53 2.66
CA LYS A 15 -11.20 22.08 2.65
C LYS A 15 -11.42 20.73 3.33
N TYR A 16 -10.39 19.90 3.46
CA TYR A 16 -10.50 18.58 4.08
C TYR A 16 -9.84 18.58 5.44
N SER A 17 -10.57 18.08 6.44
CA SER A 17 -9.96 17.68 7.69
C SER A 17 -9.42 16.25 7.55
N VAL A 18 -8.15 16.05 7.89
CA VAL A 18 -7.52 14.72 7.79
C VAL A 18 -7.65 14.01 9.12
N ILE A 19 -8.36 12.89 9.10
CA ILE A 19 -8.69 12.10 10.28
C ILE A 19 -7.91 10.79 10.21
N LYS A 20 -7.13 10.51 11.25
CA LYS A 20 -6.50 9.22 11.40
C LYS A 20 -7.44 8.27 12.13
N THR A 21 -7.69 7.08 11.58
CA THR A 21 -8.52 6.06 12.24
C THR A 21 -7.90 4.67 12.16
N TYR A 22 -8.26 3.83 13.12
CA TYR A 22 -7.82 2.44 13.26
C TYR A 22 -9.08 1.57 13.45
N GLY A 23 -9.68 1.09 12.36
CA GLY A 23 -10.90 0.29 12.39
C GLY A 23 -12.08 0.92 11.64
N GLY A 24 -13.29 0.40 11.88
CA GLY A 24 -14.52 0.91 11.27
C GLY A 24 -14.80 2.34 11.71
N PHE A 25 -14.99 3.24 10.75
CA PHE A 25 -15.43 4.61 10.98
C PHE A 25 -16.82 4.78 10.39
N ILE A 26 -17.70 5.48 11.11
CA ILE A 26 -19.00 5.91 10.58
C ILE A 26 -18.77 7.31 10.04
N PRO A 27 -18.83 7.49 8.72
CA PRO A 27 -18.64 8.80 8.12
C PRO A 27 -19.82 9.70 8.47
N SER A 28 -19.54 10.98 8.73
CA SER A 28 -20.58 11.99 8.75
C SER A 28 -20.84 12.45 7.31
N SER A 29 -22.11 12.47 6.87
CA SER A 29 -22.47 12.72 5.47
C SER A 29 -22.20 14.15 4.99
N ASP A 30 -22.00 15.10 5.91
CA ASP A 30 -21.84 16.53 5.61
C ASP A 30 -20.41 17.05 5.77
N SER A 31 -19.47 16.19 6.19
CA SER A 31 -18.11 16.60 6.47
C SER A 31 -17.16 16.25 5.32
N LYS A 32 -16.37 17.23 4.86
CA LYS A 32 -15.21 16.99 3.97
C LYS A 32 -14.06 16.44 4.80
N GLU A 33 -13.99 15.12 4.86
CA GLU A 33 -13.04 14.37 5.67
C GLU A 33 -12.20 13.47 4.78
N LEU A 34 -10.93 13.38 5.12
CA LEU A 34 -9.99 12.44 4.52
C LEU A 34 -9.56 11.47 5.60
N TYR A 35 -10.06 10.24 5.53
CA TYR A 35 -9.72 9.20 6.48
C TYR A 35 -8.43 8.52 6.07
N VAL A 36 -7.50 8.42 7.00
CA VAL A 36 -6.21 7.78 6.82
C VAL A 36 -6.14 6.57 7.73
N VAL A 37 -6.09 5.39 7.13
CA VAL A 37 -6.09 4.09 7.80
C VAL A 37 -4.75 3.40 7.56
N PRO A 38 -3.78 3.51 8.50
CA PRO A 38 -2.52 2.80 8.38
C PRO A 38 -2.69 1.30 8.61
N ALA A 39 -1.92 0.50 7.88
CA ALA A 39 -1.83 -0.95 8.01
C ALA A 39 -0.41 -1.40 7.62
N GLY A 40 0.47 -1.58 8.62
CA GLY A 40 1.87 -1.93 8.40
C GLY A 40 2.62 -0.89 7.56
N SER A 41 3.13 -1.30 6.40
CA SER A 41 3.78 -0.43 5.40
C SER A 41 2.82 0.09 4.32
N THR A 42 1.52 -0.06 4.53
CA THR A 42 0.48 0.39 3.61
C THR A 42 -0.41 1.42 4.33
N LEU A 43 -0.89 2.40 3.58
CA LEU A 43 -1.76 3.46 4.09
C LEU A 43 -2.95 3.60 3.16
N GLN A 44 -4.14 3.29 3.65
CA GLN A 44 -5.36 3.49 2.88
C GLN A 44 -5.92 4.87 3.16
N VAL A 45 -6.32 5.55 2.10
CA VAL A 45 -6.89 6.90 2.15
C VAL A 45 -8.28 6.84 1.55
N TYR A 46 -9.26 7.35 2.29
CA TYR A 46 -10.65 7.44 1.88
C TYR A 46 -11.12 8.88 1.95
N PHE A 47 -11.72 9.37 0.88
CA PHE A 47 -12.38 10.65 0.80
C PHE A 47 -13.85 10.46 1.16
N SER A 48 -14.37 11.27 2.08
CA SER A 48 -15.77 11.18 2.52
C SER A 48 -16.78 11.28 1.36
N ASP A 49 -16.46 12.05 0.32
CA ASP A 49 -17.30 12.23 -0.87
C ASP A 49 -17.47 10.94 -1.72
N TYR A 50 -16.59 9.94 -1.56
CA TYR A 50 -16.49 8.78 -2.45
C TYR A 50 -16.75 7.44 -1.77
N LEU A 51 -17.13 7.43 -0.50
CA LEU A 51 -17.19 6.21 0.32
C LEU A 51 -18.12 5.09 -0.21
N GLN A 52 -19.07 5.41 -1.09
CA GLN A 52 -19.97 4.42 -1.69
C GLN A 52 -19.42 3.76 -2.96
N ASN A 53 -18.64 4.49 -3.77
CA ASN A 53 -18.28 4.05 -5.12
C ASN A 53 -16.76 4.02 -5.39
N GLY A 54 -15.97 4.57 -4.48
CA GLY A 54 -14.55 4.81 -4.67
C GLY A 54 -14.29 5.96 -5.67
N ALA A 55 -13.19 6.68 -5.49
CA ALA A 55 -12.77 7.72 -6.41
C ALA A 55 -11.88 7.16 -7.52
N PHE A 56 -12.07 7.63 -8.76
CA PHE A 56 -11.12 7.40 -9.83
C PHE A 56 -9.95 8.38 -9.74
N GLU A 57 -8.80 7.94 -10.26
CA GLU A 57 -7.58 8.73 -10.42
C GLU A 57 -7.83 10.13 -11.00
N MET A 58 -8.64 10.21 -12.06
CA MET A 58 -8.99 11.48 -12.69
C MET A 58 -9.82 12.40 -11.77
N GLU A 59 -10.73 11.85 -10.98
CA GLU A 59 -11.55 12.64 -10.05
C GLU A 59 -10.69 13.21 -8.91
N ILE A 60 -9.76 12.38 -8.40
CA ILE A 60 -8.78 12.78 -7.40
C ILE A 60 -7.90 13.91 -7.94
N GLU A 61 -7.29 13.74 -9.13
CA GLU A 61 -6.38 14.73 -9.70
C GLU A 61 -7.10 16.01 -10.15
N ASN A 62 -8.38 15.93 -10.56
CA ASN A 62 -9.18 17.13 -10.83
C ASN A 62 -9.50 17.92 -9.55
N THR A 63 -9.76 17.22 -8.45
CA THR A 63 -10.07 17.84 -7.15
C THR A 63 -8.81 18.35 -6.44
N PHE A 64 -7.71 17.61 -6.59
CA PHE A 64 -6.41 17.90 -5.99
C PHE A 64 -5.32 17.79 -7.07
N PRO A 65 -5.13 18.83 -7.90
CA PRO A 65 -4.15 18.79 -8.98
C PRO A 65 -2.75 18.47 -8.47
N HIS A 66 -2.07 17.52 -9.11
CA HIS A 66 -0.74 17.02 -8.78
C HIS A 66 -0.65 16.32 -7.42
N PHE A 67 -1.74 15.80 -6.89
CA PHE A 67 -1.72 15.17 -5.57
C PHE A 67 -0.86 13.91 -5.55
N ILE A 68 -1.01 13.03 -6.54
CA ILE A 68 -0.25 11.78 -6.62
C ILE A 68 1.25 12.06 -6.76
N SER A 69 1.63 13.02 -7.61
CA SER A 69 3.04 13.38 -7.80
C SER A 69 3.62 14.06 -6.56
N ARG A 70 2.85 14.90 -5.85
CA ARG A 70 3.28 15.47 -4.56
C ARG A 70 3.47 14.42 -3.48
N LEU A 71 2.61 13.39 -3.42
CA LEU A 71 2.81 12.26 -2.51
C LEU A 71 4.12 11.54 -2.84
N LEU A 72 4.36 11.21 -4.12
CA LEU A 72 5.58 10.52 -4.54
C LEU A 72 6.87 11.35 -4.35
N ALA A 73 6.77 12.67 -4.14
CA ALA A 73 7.91 13.51 -3.83
C ALA A 73 8.47 13.27 -2.41
N TYR A 74 7.65 12.78 -1.48
CA TYR A 74 8.10 12.45 -0.14
C TYR A 74 8.92 11.16 -0.12
N GLU A 75 9.93 11.08 0.75
CA GLU A 75 10.84 9.94 0.81
C GLU A 75 10.11 8.67 1.24
N GLU A 76 9.18 8.80 2.19
CA GLU A 76 8.46 7.68 2.80
C GLU A 76 7.49 6.98 1.85
N PHE A 77 7.01 7.65 0.80
CA PHE A 77 6.08 7.06 -0.16
C PHE A 77 6.84 6.50 -1.36
N GLY A 78 6.81 5.17 -1.48
CA GLY A 78 7.38 4.46 -2.60
C GLY A 78 6.43 4.58 -3.76
N TRP A 79 5.18 4.12 -3.56
CA TRP A 79 4.18 3.96 -4.59
C TRP A 79 2.77 4.38 -4.17
N VAL A 80 1.95 4.66 -5.18
CA VAL A 80 0.55 5.08 -5.05
C VAL A 80 -0.31 4.24 -5.98
N LEU A 81 -1.23 3.46 -5.42
CA LEU A 81 -2.23 2.69 -6.17
C LEU A 81 -3.56 3.43 -6.15
N VAL A 82 -4.18 3.56 -7.32
CA VAL A 82 -5.48 4.20 -7.53
C VAL A 82 -6.32 3.43 -8.55
N LYS A 83 -7.64 3.60 -8.48
CA LYS A 83 -8.57 3.09 -9.49
C LYS A 83 -8.48 3.97 -10.73
N LYS A 84 -8.22 3.39 -11.90
CA LYS A 84 -8.16 4.15 -13.17
C LYS A 84 -9.51 4.15 -13.90
N THR A 85 -10.13 2.98 -13.95
CA THR A 85 -11.49 2.77 -14.47
C THR A 85 -12.19 1.70 -13.62
N ASP A 86 -13.44 1.37 -13.90
CA ASP A 86 -14.14 0.29 -13.19
C ASP A 86 -13.46 -1.07 -13.27
N SER A 87 -12.67 -1.29 -14.32
CA SER A 87 -12.02 -2.56 -14.58
C SER A 87 -10.50 -2.48 -14.56
N SER A 88 -9.90 -1.34 -14.18
CA SER A 88 -8.45 -1.19 -14.18
C SER A 88 -7.93 -0.32 -13.05
N SER A 89 -6.71 -0.61 -12.63
CA SER A 89 -5.99 0.14 -11.62
C SER A 89 -4.70 0.69 -12.22
N GLN A 90 -4.18 1.73 -11.58
CA GLN A 90 -2.88 2.29 -11.90
C GLN A 90 -2.02 2.38 -10.66
N LEU A 91 -0.82 1.84 -10.76
CA LEU A 91 0.22 1.97 -9.74
C LEU A 91 1.26 2.96 -10.24
N TYR A 92 1.43 4.04 -9.50
CA TYR A 92 2.47 5.03 -9.72
C TYR A 92 3.67 4.76 -8.82
N GLY A 93 4.86 4.86 -9.37
CA GLY A 93 6.10 4.94 -8.62
C GLY A 93 6.90 6.18 -8.98
N LYS A 94 8.00 6.42 -8.26
CA LYS A 94 8.80 7.65 -8.40
C LYS A 94 9.32 7.91 -9.83
N CYS A 95 9.50 6.87 -10.64
CA CYS A 95 10.10 6.97 -11.98
C CYS A 95 9.20 6.43 -13.10
N GLY A 96 7.90 6.21 -12.84
CA GLY A 96 7.00 5.65 -13.84
C GLY A 96 5.67 5.18 -13.29
N SER A 97 4.87 4.55 -14.14
CA SER A 97 3.59 3.96 -13.74
C SER A 97 3.28 2.70 -14.53
N VAL A 98 2.36 1.89 -13.99
CA VAL A 98 1.81 0.72 -14.66
C VAL A 98 0.29 0.73 -14.55
N VAL A 99 -0.38 0.49 -15.68
CA VAL A 99 -1.83 0.27 -15.77
C VAL A 99 -2.07 -1.21 -15.96
N PHE A 100 -2.95 -1.79 -15.14
CA PHE A 100 -3.20 -3.23 -15.12
C PHE A 100 -4.63 -3.57 -14.73
N ASN A 101 -5.02 -4.81 -15.03
CA ASN A 101 -6.25 -5.42 -14.53
C ASN A 101 -6.12 -6.95 -14.46
N ASN A 102 -7.26 -7.64 -14.35
CA ASN A 102 -7.34 -9.11 -14.31
C ASN A 102 -6.76 -9.80 -15.56
N ASN A 103 -6.66 -9.10 -16.69
CA ASN A 103 -6.06 -9.63 -17.92
C ASN A 103 -4.55 -9.33 -18.00
N GLY A 104 -3.96 -8.69 -16.98
CA GLY A 104 -2.53 -8.38 -16.89
C GLY A 104 -2.21 -6.89 -17.09
N ILE A 105 -0.98 -6.64 -17.51
CA ILE A 105 -0.43 -5.29 -17.73
C ILE A 105 -0.90 -4.75 -19.09
N HIS A 106 -1.49 -3.55 -19.10
CA HIS A 106 -1.89 -2.85 -20.32
C HIS A 106 -0.82 -1.87 -20.80
N THR A 107 -0.20 -1.15 -19.87
CA THR A 107 0.75 -0.08 -20.20
C THR A 107 1.76 0.08 -19.09
N ILE A 108 3.02 0.29 -19.45
CA ILE A 108 4.10 0.72 -18.56
C ILE A 108 4.65 2.03 -19.11
N MET A 109 4.74 3.05 -18.27
CA MET A 109 5.38 4.33 -18.60
C MET A 109 6.61 4.51 -17.72
N GLY A 110 7.74 4.87 -18.32
CA GLY A 110 9.01 5.07 -17.58
C GLY A 110 9.54 3.77 -16.96
N THR A 111 10.08 3.86 -15.75
CA THR A 111 10.70 2.76 -15.01
C THR A 111 10.10 2.64 -13.59
N PRO A 112 8.82 2.23 -13.44
CA PRO A 112 8.17 2.14 -12.13
C PRO A 112 8.86 1.16 -11.17
N PHE A 113 9.56 0.15 -11.71
CA PHE A 113 10.26 -0.90 -10.97
C PHE A 113 11.74 -0.99 -11.41
N PRO A 114 12.61 -0.03 -11.06
CA PRO A 114 13.95 0.09 -11.67
C PRO A 114 14.88 -1.11 -11.36
N SER A 115 14.59 -1.89 -10.33
CA SER A 115 15.44 -3.00 -9.88
C SER A 115 14.83 -4.39 -10.14
N LEU A 116 13.66 -4.47 -10.77
CA LEU A 116 12.98 -5.74 -11.02
C LEU A 116 13.17 -6.19 -12.47
N SER A 117 13.38 -7.49 -12.66
CA SER A 117 13.30 -8.12 -13.97
C SER A 117 11.86 -8.13 -14.50
N SER A 118 11.69 -8.34 -15.81
CA SER A 118 10.35 -8.43 -16.43
C SER A 118 9.44 -9.49 -15.81
N GLU A 119 10.02 -10.60 -15.34
CA GLU A 119 9.25 -11.68 -14.71
C GLU A 119 8.81 -11.30 -13.28
N GLU A 120 9.70 -10.65 -12.52
CA GLU A 120 9.36 -10.10 -11.20
C GLU A 120 8.31 -9.00 -11.30
N ILE A 121 8.36 -8.17 -12.35
CA ILE A 121 7.33 -7.15 -12.62
C ILE A 121 5.97 -7.82 -12.83
N LYS A 122 5.88 -8.89 -13.63
CA LYS A 122 4.61 -9.60 -13.84
C LYS A 122 4.05 -10.17 -12.54
N LYS A 123 4.88 -10.84 -11.73
CA LYS A 123 4.48 -11.39 -10.42
C LYS A 123 4.03 -10.29 -9.46
N THR A 124 4.77 -9.18 -9.46
CA THR A 124 4.46 -7.99 -8.67
C THR A 124 3.11 -7.42 -9.06
N VAL A 125 2.90 -7.15 -10.35
CA VAL A 125 1.63 -6.60 -10.85
C VAL A 125 0.48 -7.59 -10.60
N SER A 126 0.69 -8.90 -10.76
CA SER A 126 -0.33 -9.90 -10.44
C SER A 126 -0.77 -9.82 -8.97
N SER A 127 0.15 -9.51 -8.06
CA SER A 127 -0.17 -9.31 -6.64
C SER A 127 -1.00 -8.05 -6.43
N PHE A 128 -0.69 -6.96 -7.15
CA PHE A 128 -1.52 -5.76 -7.12
C PHE A 128 -2.87 -5.92 -7.78
N THR A 129 -2.98 -6.71 -8.86
CA THR A 129 -4.26 -7.08 -9.47
C THR A 129 -5.15 -7.79 -8.46
N TYR A 130 -4.59 -8.76 -7.72
CA TYR A 130 -5.32 -9.43 -6.66
C TYR A 130 -5.71 -8.45 -5.55
N TYR A 131 -4.75 -7.65 -5.07
CA TYR A 131 -5.01 -6.66 -4.03
C TYR A 131 -6.09 -5.64 -4.45
N SER A 132 -6.03 -5.12 -5.66
CA SER A 132 -6.98 -4.11 -6.16
C SER A 132 -8.38 -4.66 -6.40
N SER A 133 -8.55 -5.99 -6.42
CA SER A 133 -9.86 -6.64 -6.54
C SER A 133 -10.70 -6.58 -5.25
N PHE A 134 -10.11 -6.23 -4.11
CA PHE A 134 -10.86 -6.11 -2.86
C PHE A 134 -11.83 -4.92 -2.90
N PRO A 135 -13.10 -5.11 -2.47
CA PRO A 135 -14.14 -4.09 -2.59
C PRO A 135 -13.94 -2.89 -1.66
N ASN A 136 -13.20 -3.08 -0.55
CA ASN A 136 -13.05 -2.08 0.50
C ASN A 136 -11.68 -1.37 0.45
N ASN A 137 -11.01 -1.36 -0.70
CA ASN A 137 -9.77 -0.62 -0.86
C ASN A 137 -10.03 0.89 -0.74
N GLY A 138 -9.05 1.59 -0.16
CA GLY A 138 -9.01 3.04 -0.19
C GLY A 138 -9.03 3.59 -1.61
N ASP A 139 -9.58 4.80 -1.75
CA ASP A 139 -9.53 5.60 -2.98
C ASP A 139 -8.08 5.77 -3.46
N ILE A 140 -7.17 5.90 -2.48
CA ILE A 140 -5.73 5.82 -2.69
C ILE A 140 -5.14 4.83 -1.69
N VAL A 141 -4.24 3.99 -2.17
CA VAL A 141 -3.42 3.12 -1.33
C VAL A 141 -1.95 3.51 -1.51
N LEU A 142 -1.32 3.97 -0.43
CA LEU A 142 0.10 4.34 -0.41
C LEU A 142 0.92 3.19 0.14
N PHE A 143 2.04 2.92 -0.50
CA PHE A 143 3.01 1.94 -0.06
C PHE A 143 4.29 2.64 0.40
N GLY A 144 4.78 2.24 1.58
CA GLY A 144 6.02 2.73 2.14
C GLY A 144 7.21 2.39 1.27
N ASN A 145 8.11 3.35 1.06
CA ASN A 145 9.36 3.18 0.33
C ASN A 145 10.38 2.34 1.13
N THR A 146 11.55 2.08 0.55
CA THR A 146 12.73 1.63 1.26
C THR A 146 13.73 2.77 1.49
N THR A 147 14.30 2.78 2.69
CA THR A 147 15.46 3.59 3.03
C THR A 147 16.72 3.03 2.37
N LYS A 148 17.79 3.84 2.32
CA LYS A 148 19.12 3.41 1.85
C LYS A 148 19.70 2.22 2.63
N GLN A 149 19.22 1.97 3.85
CA GLN A 149 19.62 0.85 4.69
C GLN A 149 18.68 -0.36 4.55
N ASN A 150 17.89 -0.45 3.48
CA ASN A 150 16.94 -1.53 3.20
C ASN A 150 15.85 -1.71 4.28
N LYS A 151 15.54 -0.65 5.03
CA LYS A 151 14.38 -0.64 5.94
C LYS A 151 13.16 -0.10 5.22
N VAL A 152 12.01 -0.75 5.41
CA VAL A 152 10.72 -0.31 4.86
C VAL A 152 10.11 0.77 5.75
N TYR A 153 9.59 1.84 5.14
CA TYR A 153 8.79 2.83 5.84
C TYR A 153 7.45 2.20 6.28
N SER A 154 7.16 2.24 7.58
CA SER A 154 5.88 1.79 8.15
C SER A 154 5.06 2.99 8.63
N PHE A 155 3.74 2.90 8.47
CA PHE A 155 2.77 3.90 8.90
C PHE A 155 2.15 3.57 10.27
N GLU A 156 2.57 2.45 10.87
CA GLU A 156 2.21 2.02 12.22
C GLU A 156 3.42 2.01 13.15
N LYS A 157 3.17 2.09 14.46
CA LYS A 157 4.23 1.98 15.46
C LYS A 157 4.45 0.51 15.81
N HIS A 158 5.02 -0.27 14.89
CA HIS A 158 5.37 -1.66 15.14
C HIS A 158 6.89 -1.88 15.17
N ARG A 159 7.35 -2.89 15.92
CA ARG A 159 8.76 -3.32 15.94
C ARG A 159 9.13 -4.25 14.77
N GLY A 160 8.14 -4.63 13.97
CA GLY A 160 8.26 -5.41 12.74
C GLY A 160 6.98 -5.25 11.92
N THR A 161 7.06 -5.49 10.61
CA THR A 161 5.90 -5.42 9.69
C THR A 161 5.89 -6.68 8.84
N HIS A 162 4.71 -7.29 8.70
CA HIS A 162 4.44 -8.29 7.68
C HIS A 162 3.98 -7.57 6.39
N GLY A 163 4.35 -8.08 5.22
CA GLY A 163 3.74 -7.66 3.95
C GLY A 163 4.09 -6.28 3.41
N GLY A 164 5.38 -5.91 3.38
CA GLY A 164 5.85 -4.79 2.57
C GLY A 164 5.98 -5.14 1.09
N PHE A 165 5.84 -4.15 0.21
CA PHE A 165 6.10 -4.34 -1.22
C PHE A 165 7.58 -4.72 -1.50
N TYR A 166 8.49 -4.28 -0.64
CA TYR A 166 9.92 -4.45 -0.87
C TYR A 166 10.49 -5.71 -0.21
N GLY A 167 11.13 -6.54 -1.04
CA GLY A 167 11.90 -7.70 -0.62
C GLY A 167 11.12 -9.02 -0.70
N PRO A 168 11.81 -10.17 -0.64
CA PRO A 168 11.14 -11.46 -0.52
C PRO A 168 10.27 -11.44 0.75
N MET A 169 8.98 -11.74 0.60
CA MET A 169 8.16 -12.14 1.75
C MET A 169 8.94 -13.23 2.47
N THR A 170 9.28 -12.99 3.74
CA THR A 170 10.28 -13.76 4.44
C THR A 170 9.96 -15.24 4.37
N HIS A 171 10.98 -16.07 4.12
CA HIS A 171 10.84 -17.51 4.29
C HIS A 171 10.31 -17.75 5.72
N PRO A 172 9.35 -18.68 5.90
CA PRO A 172 8.86 -18.99 7.22
C PRO A 172 10.06 -19.36 8.10
N PHE A 173 10.13 -18.76 9.29
CA PHE A 173 11.11 -19.14 10.28
C PHE A 173 10.38 -19.66 11.52
N ILE A 174 10.92 -20.73 12.09
CA ILE A 174 10.37 -21.36 13.30
C ILE A 174 11.25 -20.92 14.46
N MET A 175 10.65 -20.27 15.46
CA MET A 175 11.28 -20.09 16.76
C MET A 175 10.73 -21.16 17.70
N SER A 176 11.61 -22.06 18.17
CA SER A 176 11.26 -23.09 19.13
C SER A 176 12.27 -23.12 20.27
N ARG A 177 11.79 -23.40 21.49
CA ARG A 177 12.65 -23.73 22.63
C ARG A 177 13.16 -25.17 22.57
N ASN A 178 12.59 -25.98 21.68
CA ASN A 178 12.99 -27.36 21.48
C ASN A 178 13.96 -27.47 20.31
N PRO A 179 15.26 -27.74 20.55
CA PRO A 179 16.27 -27.84 19.50
C PRO A 179 16.01 -28.99 18.52
N LEU A 180 15.16 -29.98 18.87
CA LEU A 180 14.77 -31.08 17.98
C LEU A 180 13.84 -30.64 16.85
N LEU A 181 13.17 -29.49 16.97
CA LEU A 181 12.29 -28.93 15.93
C LEU A 181 13.04 -28.10 14.87
N VAL A 182 14.37 -27.95 15.01
CA VAL A 182 15.24 -27.15 14.13
C VAL A 182 16.13 -28.05 13.24
N GLY A 183 15.89 -29.37 13.23
CA GLY A 183 16.60 -30.36 12.40
C GLY A 183 15.72 -30.99 11.31
N ASP A 184 16.36 -31.53 10.27
CA ASP A 184 15.82 -31.96 8.96
C ASP A 184 14.74 -33.08 8.94
N SER A 185 14.11 -33.43 10.07
CA SER A 185 13.05 -34.45 10.09
C SER A 185 11.86 -34.02 10.93
N MET A 186 10.81 -33.57 10.25
CA MET A 186 9.49 -33.29 10.80
C MET A 186 8.79 -34.60 11.24
N SER A 187 8.90 -34.95 12.52
CA SER A 187 8.01 -35.95 13.16
C SER A 187 7.85 -35.74 14.66
N SER A 188 7.26 -34.62 15.08
CA SER A 188 6.28 -34.59 16.18
C SER A 188 5.81 -33.16 16.44
N LEU A 189 4.49 -32.98 16.34
CA LEU A 189 3.81 -31.76 16.79
C LEU A 189 3.78 -31.72 18.32
N PHE A 190 4.02 -30.54 18.86
CA PHE A 190 3.24 -29.78 19.85
C PHE A 190 4.22 -28.77 20.49
N ASP A 191 3.79 -27.52 20.62
CA ASP A 191 4.55 -26.31 21.01
C ASP A 191 5.33 -25.55 19.92
N THR A 192 4.79 -25.53 18.69
CA THR A 192 5.31 -24.65 17.62
C THR A 192 4.40 -23.44 17.44
N ILE A 193 4.90 -22.24 17.73
CA ILE A 193 4.30 -21.00 17.24
C ILE A 193 4.92 -20.70 15.88
N ALA A 194 4.19 -21.01 14.81
CA ALA A 194 4.53 -20.51 13.48
C ALA A 194 4.05 -19.05 13.39
N ILE A 195 4.98 -18.11 13.27
CA ILE A 195 4.66 -16.73 12.88
C ILE A 195 4.91 -16.65 11.38
N LEU A 196 3.84 -16.60 10.58
CA LEU A 196 3.96 -16.10 9.22
C LEU A 196 4.11 -14.58 9.29
N VAL A 197 5.18 -14.06 8.70
CA VAL A 197 5.44 -12.62 8.50
C VAL A 197 5.45 -12.34 7.01
#